data_AF-A0A537J704-F1
#
_entry.id   AF-A0A537J704-F1
#
_cell.length_a   1.000
_cell.length_b   1.000
_cell.length_c   1.000
_cell.angle_alpha   90.00
_cell.angle_beta   90.00
_cell.angle_gamma   90.00
#
_symmetry.space_group_name_H-M   'P 1'
#
loop_
_entity.id
_entity.type
_entity.pdbx_description
1 polymer ?
#
loop_
_entity_poly.entity_id
_entity_poly.type
_entity_poly.pdbx_seq_one_letter_code
_entity_poly.pdbx_strand_id
1 'polypeptide(L)'
;FPGYSLLSAFGEAAPLNLEYQRESRVLGFPFHFLNNHLAMNIKPKNYEWVDFYDKVIDLTSYTFSPKAVYRRFAAGKDFTSKWMSFMRAISAEGRGRIKFYKQIRKQLVEDFDFRNYFEGETNQIPAFYSNIIKKTLGIWWQWLPQGAIEHNHNAYLHKSTQKQQQS
;
A
#
# COMPACT_ATOMS: atom_id res chain seq x y z
N PHE A 1 -8.64 6.03 16.13
CA PHE A 1 -9.01 5.20 14.96
C PHE A 1 -7.87 4.22 14.73
N PRO A 2 -8.08 2.89 14.77
CA PRO A 2 -6.97 1.97 14.53
C PRO A 2 -6.77 1.83 13.01
N GLY A 3 -5.96 2.73 12.46
CA GLY A 3 -5.46 2.65 11.09
C GLY A 3 -3.95 2.50 11.14
N TYR A 4 -3.43 1.45 10.50
CA TYR A 4 -2.00 1.25 10.33
C TYR A 4 -1.62 1.80 8.96
N SER A 5 -0.99 2.96 8.94
CA SER A 5 -0.38 3.49 7.73
C SER A 5 0.81 2.63 7.36
N LEU A 6 0.83 2.14 6.13
CA LEU A 6 2.01 1.44 5.60
C LEU A 6 3.07 2.47 5.19
N LEU A 7 4.34 2.05 5.23
CA LEU A 7 5.48 2.92 4.99
C LEU A 7 5.59 3.26 3.50
N SER A 8 5.29 4.51 3.14
CA SER A 8 5.37 4.96 1.75
C SER A 8 6.32 6.13 1.56
N ALA A 9 7.16 6.08 0.53
CA ALA A 9 8.04 7.17 0.11
C ALA A 9 7.39 7.99 -1.00
N PHE A 10 7.42 9.31 -0.83
CA PHE A 10 6.98 10.29 -1.84
C PHE A 10 8.12 11.27 -2.10
N GLY A 11 8.78 11.11 -3.25
CA GLY A 11 9.87 12.00 -3.69
C GLY A 11 10.89 12.28 -2.59
N GLU A 12 11.17 13.55 -2.32
CA GLU A 12 12.09 14.02 -1.28
C GLU A 12 11.40 14.51 0.01
N ALA A 13 10.13 14.13 0.24
CA ALA A 13 9.34 14.61 1.38
C ALA A 13 9.91 14.24 2.77
N ALA A 14 10.79 13.24 2.84
CA ALA A 14 11.57 12.92 4.02
C ALA A 14 13.02 12.61 3.62
N PRO A 15 14.03 12.94 4.45
CA PRO A 15 15.44 12.65 4.16
C PRO A 15 15.68 11.17 3.80
N LEU A 16 14.98 10.29 4.51
CA LEU A 16 15.06 8.84 4.35
C LEU A 16 14.55 8.34 2.99
N ASN A 17 13.73 9.10 2.27
CA ASN A 17 13.21 8.70 0.96
C ASN A 17 14.32 8.62 -0.10
N LEU A 18 15.34 9.48 -0.02
CA LEU A 18 16.50 9.40 -0.90
C LEU A 18 17.36 8.19 -0.56
N GLU A 19 17.47 7.83 0.72
CA GLU A 19 18.16 6.61 1.14
C GLU A 19 17.45 5.36 0.64
N TYR A 20 16.12 5.29 0.72
CA TYR A 20 15.36 4.18 0.16
C TYR A 20 15.52 4.04 -1.36
N GLN A 21 15.61 5.14 -2.10
CA GLN A 21 15.91 5.11 -3.54
C GLN A 21 17.33 4.58 -3.79
N ARG A 22 18.33 5.01 -3.00
CA ARG A 22 19.72 4.51 -3.09
C ARG A 22 19.84 3.03 -2.76
N GLU A 23 19.06 2.55 -1.80
CA GLU A 23 18.98 1.13 -1.44
C GLU A 23 18.15 0.30 -2.44
N SER A 24 17.64 0.89 -3.53
CA SER A 24 16.75 0.24 -4.52
C SER A 24 15.51 -0.40 -3.88
N ARG A 25 14.95 0.26 -2.85
CA ARG A 25 13.80 -0.24 -2.09
C ARG A 25 12.50 0.47 -2.44
N VAL A 26 12.52 1.54 -3.21
CA VAL A 26 11.27 2.19 -3.66
C VAL A 26 10.76 1.47 -4.91
N LEU A 27 9.48 1.13 -4.92
CA LEU A 27 8.80 0.43 -6.00
C LEU A 27 7.86 1.38 -6.76
N GLY A 28 7.77 1.22 -8.07
CA GLY A 28 6.98 2.05 -8.98
C GLY A 28 5.47 1.81 -8.93
N PHE A 29 4.86 1.78 -7.74
CA PHE A 29 3.42 1.57 -7.56
C PHE A 29 2.58 2.68 -8.19
N PRO A 30 1.52 2.35 -8.95
CA PRO A 30 0.62 3.38 -9.46
C PRO A 30 0.07 4.25 -8.33
N PHE A 31 0.05 5.58 -8.51
CA PHE A 31 -0.41 6.54 -7.49
C PHE A 31 -1.80 6.23 -6.93
N HIS A 32 -2.66 5.59 -7.73
CA HIS A 32 -3.98 5.07 -7.32
C HIS A 32 -3.96 4.24 -6.03
N PHE A 33 -2.85 3.56 -5.72
CA PHE A 33 -2.70 2.70 -4.56
C PHE A 33 -1.86 3.32 -3.43
N LEU A 34 -1.19 4.44 -3.68
CA LEU A 34 -0.36 5.15 -2.70
C LEU A 34 -1.23 5.99 -1.77
N ASN A 35 -2.04 5.32 -0.98
CA ASN A 35 -2.82 5.90 0.11
C ASN A 35 -2.48 5.19 1.42
N ASN A 36 -3.05 5.67 2.52
CA ASN A 36 -2.80 5.17 3.86
C ASN A 36 -3.28 3.72 4.11
N HIS A 37 -3.92 3.06 3.15
CA HIS A 37 -4.70 1.83 3.39
C HIS A 37 -4.47 0.70 2.38
N LEU A 38 -3.91 0.96 1.19
CA LEU A 38 -3.77 -0.03 0.12
C LEU A 38 -2.33 -0.52 -0.04
N ALA A 39 -1.45 0.25 -0.69
CA ALA A 39 -0.11 -0.20 -1.02
C ALA A 39 0.99 0.50 -0.21
N MET A 40 2.04 -0.27 0.03
CA MET A 40 3.33 0.17 0.54
C MET A 40 4.30 0.15 -0.64
N ASN A 41 4.94 1.27 -0.97
CA ASN A 41 5.89 1.30 -2.09
C ASN A 41 7.35 1.15 -1.65
N ILE A 42 7.59 0.71 -0.43
CA ILE A 42 8.94 0.45 0.08
C ILE A 42 9.08 -1.04 0.35
N LYS A 43 10.06 -1.69 -0.28
CA LYS A 43 10.46 -3.06 0.01
C LYS A 43 10.93 -3.16 1.47
N PRO A 44 10.36 -4.07 2.30
CA PRO A 44 10.84 -4.25 3.67
C PRO A 44 12.31 -4.68 3.70
N LYS A 45 13.07 -4.19 4.69
CA LYS A 45 14.50 -4.55 4.84
C LYS A 45 14.71 -5.88 5.58
N ASN A 46 13.84 -6.17 6.54
CA ASN A 46 14.02 -7.25 7.51
C ASN A 46 12.91 -8.31 7.45
N TYR A 47 12.07 -8.26 6.41
CA TYR A 47 10.92 -9.14 6.24
C TYR A 47 10.76 -9.49 4.77
N GLU A 48 10.45 -10.75 4.51
CA GLU A 48 9.93 -11.18 3.20
C GLU A 48 8.51 -10.63 3.00
N TRP A 49 8.12 -10.42 1.74
CA TRP A 49 6.80 -9.86 1.45
C TRP A 49 5.64 -10.71 1.98
N VAL A 50 5.70 -12.04 1.85
CA VAL A 50 4.65 -12.92 2.40
C VAL A 50 4.56 -12.77 3.92
N ASP A 51 5.70 -12.80 4.60
CA ASP A 51 5.76 -12.70 6.06
C ASP A 51 5.28 -11.32 6.56
N PHE A 52 5.64 -10.26 5.85
CA PHE A 52 5.11 -8.92 6.10
C PHE A 52 3.59 -8.88 6.00
N TYR A 53 3.01 -9.41 4.91
CA TYR A 53 1.56 -9.42 4.75
C TYR A 53 0.86 -10.35 5.75
N ASP A 54 1.48 -11.47 6.15
CA ASP A 54 0.96 -12.33 7.22
C ASP A 54 0.82 -11.55 8.53
N LYS A 55 1.86 -10.80 8.93
CA LYS A 55 1.83 -9.95 10.13
C LYS A 55 0.80 -8.83 10.05
N VAL A 56 0.72 -8.13 8.91
CA VAL A 56 -0.25 -7.05 8.71
C VAL A 56 -1.69 -7.58 8.73
N ILE A 57 -1.94 -8.73 8.10
CA ILE A 57 -3.25 -9.38 8.10
C ILE A 57 -3.62 -9.80 9.52
N ASP A 58 -2.72 -10.41 10.28
CA ASP A 58 -2.98 -10.84 11.66
C ASP A 58 -3.31 -9.65 12.56
N LEU A 59 -2.46 -8.62 12.58
CA LEU A 59 -2.67 -7.39 13.36
C LEU A 59 -4.00 -6.71 13.03
N THR A 60 -4.32 -6.60 11.73
CA THR A 60 -5.57 -5.99 11.27
C THR A 60 -6.76 -6.86 11.65
N SER A 61 -6.65 -8.19 11.53
CA SER A 61 -7.71 -9.14 11.90
C SER A 61 -8.00 -9.11 13.39
N TYR A 62 -6.98 -9.07 14.24
CA TYR A 62 -7.14 -8.90 15.69
C TYR A 62 -7.84 -7.58 16.01
N THR A 63 -7.39 -6.49 15.40
CA THR A 63 -7.95 -5.14 15.59
C THR A 63 -9.45 -5.10 15.33
N PHE A 64 -9.92 -5.81 14.31
CA PHE A 64 -11.34 -5.88 13.93
C PHE A 64 -12.07 -7.13 14.43
N SER A 65 -11.44 -7.93 15.29
CA SER A 65 -12.08 -9.10 15.90
C SER A 65 -13.31 -8.69 16.73
N PRO A 66 -14.37 -9.52 16.78
CA PRO A 66 -15.56 -9.23 17.58
C PRO A 66 -15.23 -8.89 19.05
N LYS A 67 -14.27 -9.61 19.64
CA LYS A 67 -13.81 -9.38 21.01
C LYS A 67 -13.14 -8.02 21.18
N ALA A 68 -12.30 -7.59 20.25
CA ALA A 68 -11.66 -6.27 20.32
C ALA A 68 -12.65 -5.13 20.07
N VAL A 69 -13.57 -5.31 19.12
CA VAL A 69 -14.65 -4.35 18.81
C VAL A 69 -15.56 -4.18 20.02
N TYR A 70 -16.01 -5.29 20.64
CA TYR A 70 -16.85 -5.26 21.82
C TYR A 70 -16.18 -4.53 22.99
N ARG A 71 -14.90 -4.82 23.25
CA ARG A 71 -14.14 -4.13 24.31
C ARG A 71 -14.05 -2.62 24.07
N ARG A 72 -13.85 -2.18 22.83
CA ARG A 72 -13.88 -0.74 22.47
C ARG A 72 -15.28 -0.14 22.63
N PHE A 73 -16.31 -0.87 22.24
CA PHE A 73 -17.69 -0.44 22.38
C PHE A 73 -18.07 -0.25 23.87
N ALA A 74 -17.72 -1.21 24.73
CA ALA A 74 -17.98 -1.15 26.16
C ALA A 74 -17.25 0.01 26.86
N ALA A 75 -16.04 0.34 26.41
CA ALA A 75 -15.25 1.45 26.94
C ALA A 75 -15.72 2.85 26.48
N GLY A 76 -16.54 2.95 25.43
CA GLY A 76 -17.05 4.22 24.92
C GLY A 76 -18.10 4.82 25.87
N LYS A 77 -17.94 6.10 26.22
CA LYS A 77 -18.89 6.81 27.10
C LYS A 77 -20.17 7.24 26.37
N ASP A 78 -20.05 7.64 25.11
CA ASP A 78 -21.16 8.21 24.34
C ASP A 78 -21.67 7.31 23.20
N PHE A 79 -22.95 7.44 22.89
CA PHE A 79 -23.63 6.68 21.83
C PHE A 79 -22.99 6.88 20.44
N THR A 80 -22.55 8.10 20.12
CA THR A 80 -21.87 8.42 18.85
C THR A 80 -20.55 7.66 18.71
N SER A 81 -19.74 7.58 19.76
CA SER A 81 -18.47 6.84 19.78
C SER A 81 -18.68 5.32 19.63
N LYS A 82 -19.76 4.81 20.23
CA LYS A 82 -20.20 3.42 20.11
C LYS A 82 -20.63 3.08 18.67
N TRP A 83 -21.47 3.92 18.07
CA TRP A 83 -21.91 3.77 16.68
C TRP A 83 -20.75 3.86 15.68
N MET A 84 -19.86 4.84 15.84
CA MET A 84 -18.66 4.98 15.00
C MET A 84 -17.74 3.75 15.10
N SER A 85 -17.59 3.16 16.28
CA SER A 85 -16.78 1.95 16.46
C SER A 85 -17.36 0.73 15.73
N PHE A 86 -18.69 0.62 15.69
CA PHE A 86 -19.40 -0.45 14.97
C PHE A 86 -19.32 -0.28 13.46
N MET A 87 -19.66 0.90 12.94
CA MET A 87 -19.60 1.20 11.50
C MET A 87 -18.23 0.93 10.90
N ARG A 88 -17.16 1.30 11.62
CA ARG A 88 -15.76 1.07 11.21
C ARG A 88 -15.38 -0.41 11.14
N ALA A 89 -15.95 -1.24 12.01
CA ALA A 89 -15.66 -2.68 12.00
C ALA A 89 -16.30 -3.40 10.80
N ILE A 90 -17.43 -2.88 10.32
CA ILE A 90 -18.21 -3.46 9.21
C ILE A 90 -17.86 -2.82 7.87
N SER A 91 -17.28 -1.61 7.87
CA SER A 91 -16.91 -0.86 6.66
C SER A 91 -15.75 -1.49 5.87
N ALA A 92 -15.46 -0.89 4.71
CA ALA A 92 -14.29 -1.17 3.90
C ALA A 92 -12.96 -1.07 4.68
N GLU A 93 -12.93 -0.35 5.80
CA GLU A 93 -11.73 -0.17 6.62
C GLU A 93 -11.29 -1.45 7.34
N GLY A 94 -12.25 -2.27 7.79
CA GLY A 94 -11.97 -3.57 8.41
C GLY A 94 -11.95 -4.70 7.39
N ARG A 95 -13.14 -5.10 6.92
CA ARG A 95 -13.29 -6.28 6.05
C ARG A 95 -12.69 -6.08 4.67
N GLY A 96 -12.83 -4.88 4.10
CA GLY A 96 -12.30 -4.55 2.77
C GLY A 96 -10.77 -4.60 2.74
N ARG A 97 -10.13 -3.98 3.74
CA ARG A 97 -8.66 -3.98 3.89
C ARG A 97 -8.08 -5.38 4.10
N ILE A 98 -8.66 -6.17 5.00
CA ILE A 98 -8.21 -7.55 5.22
C ILE A 98 -8.34 -8.37 3.93
N LYS A 99 -9.45 -8.22 3.20
CA LYS A 99 -9.65 -8.90 1.92
C LYS A 99 -8.59 -8.50 0.89
N PHE A 100 -8.29 -7.20 0.80
CA PHE A 100 -7.25 -6.70 -0.10
C PHE A 100 -5.88 -7.27 0.26
N TYR A 101 -5.45 -7.21 1.52
CA TYR A 101 -4.17 -7.76 1.96
C TYR A 101 -4.07 -9.27 1.73
N LYS A 102 -5.14 -10.04 1.99
CA LYS A 102 -5.18 -11.46 1.65
C LYS A 102 -5.02 -11.72 0.16
N GLN A 103 -5.58 -10.85 -0.69
CA GLN A 103 -5.41 -10.97 -2.14
C GLN A 103 -3.98 -10.67 -2.56
N ILE A 104 -3.33 -9.65 -2.00
CA ILE A 104 -1.91 -9.37 -2.24
C ILE A 104 -1.04 -10.56 -1.82
N ARG A 105 -1.23 -11.05 -0.60
CA ARG A 105 -0.52 -12.23 -0.08
C ARG A 105 -0.67 -13.44 -1.00
N LYS A 106 -1.89 -13.68 -1.50
CA LYS A 106 -2.17 -14.77 -2.44
C LYS A 106 -1.39 -14.58 -3.75
N GLN A 107 -1.42 -13.39 -4.33
CA GLN A 107 -0.67 -13.08 -5.56
C GLN A 107 0.85 -13.22 -5.37
N LEU A 108 1.39 -12.81 -4.22
CA LEU A 108 2.81 -12.97 -3.90
C LEU A 108 3.30 -14.43 -3.83
N VAL A 109 2.37 -15.39 -3.68
CA VAL A 109 2.67 -16.82 -3.62
C VAL A 109 2.39 -17.51 -4.96
N GLU A 110 1.32 -17.12 -5.64
CA GLU A 110 0.81 -17.82 -6.82
C GLU A 110 1.24 -17.21 -8.15
N ASP A 111 1.59 -15.92 -8.19
CA ASP A 111 1.92 -15.18 -9.40
C ASP A 111 3.39 -14.71 -9.34
N PHE A 112 4.21 -15.32 -10.18
CA PHE A 112 5.64 -15.05 -10.27
C PHE A 112 5.94 -13.62 -10.74
N ASP A 113 5.23 -13.13 -11.74
CA ASP A 113 5.44 -11.77 -12.27
C ASP A 113 5.01 -10.72 -11.21
N PHE A 114 3.94 -11.00 -10.48
CA PHE A 114 3.53 -10.19 -9.34
C PHE A 114 4.60 -10.15 -8.26
N ARG A 115 5.21 -11.31 -7.94
CA ARG A 115 6.29 -11.39 -6.95
C ARG A 115 7.52 -10.61 -7.40
N ASN A 116 7.96 -10.78 -8.65
CA ASN A 116 9.12 -10.07 -9.21
C ASN A 116 8.93 -8.55 -9.17
N TYR A 117 7.71 -8.07 -9.41
CA TYR A 117 7.39 -6.65 -9.28
C TYR A 117 7.61 -6.15 -7.84
N PHE A 118 7.14 -6.91 -6.85
CA PHE A 118 7.36 -6.61 -5.43
C PHE A 118 8.83 -6.73 -5.01
N GLU A 119 9.58 -7.65 -5.61
CA GLU A 119 11.01 -7.79 -5.35
C GLU A 119 11.85 -6.68 -5.98
N GLY A 120 11.28 -5.90 -6.91
CA GLY A 120 11.96 -4.86 -7.68
C GLY A 120 12.72 -5.38 -8.89
N GLU A 121 12.47 -6.64 -9.28
CA GLU A 121 13.13 -7.31 -10.42
C GLU A 121 12.51 -6.90 -11.75
N THR A 122 11.26 -6.44 -11.75
CA THR A 122 10.57 -5.87 -12.91
C THR A 122 9.86 -4.56 -12.57
N ASN A 123 9.85 -3.64 -13.53
CA ASN A 123 9.06 -2.41 -13.46
C ASN A 123 7.69 -2.54 -14.14
N GLN A 124 7.39 -3.71 -14.71
CA GLN A 124 6.10 -3.96 -15.36
C GLN A 124 5.00 -4.06 -14.31
N ILE A 125 4.01 -3.18 -14.39
CA ILE A 125 2.88 -3.16 -13.45
C ILE A 125 2.04 -4.45 -13.63
N PRO A 126 1.85 -5.25 -12.56
CA PRO A 126 1.04 -6.45 -12.64
C PRO A 126 -0.41 -6.19 -13.09
N ALA A 127 -0.98 -7.12 -13.87
CA ALA A 127 -2.36 -7.05 -14.34
C ALA A 127 -3.36 -6.87 -13.20
N PHE A 128 -3.04 -7.38 -12.02
CA PHE A 128 -3.78 -7.15 -10.78
C PHE A 128 -4.10 -5.66 -10.55
N TYR A 129 -3.11 -4.78 -10.64
CA TYR A 129 -3.27 -3.35 -10.37
C TYR A 129 -3.96 -2.62 -11.53
N SER A 130 -3.55 -2.90 -12.77
CA SER A 130 -4.15 -2.26 -13.94
C SER A 130 -5.64 -2.60 -14.07
N ASN A 131 -6.04 -3.84 -13.77
CA ASN A 131 -7.44 -4.25 -13.76
C ASN A 131 -8.26 -3.53 -12.69
N ILE A 132 -7.70 -3.27 -11.50
CA ILE A 132 -8.36 -2.48 -10.47
C ILE A 132 -8.54 -1.04 -10.94
N ILE A 133 -7.48 -0.40 -11.47
CA ILE A 133 -7.56 0.98 -11.98
C ILE A 133 -8.60 1.07 -13.10
N LYS A 134 -8.56 0.16 -14.07
CA LYS A 134 -9.51 0.09 -15.18
C LYS A 134 -10.95 -0.04 -14.69
N LYS A 135 -11.19 -0.93 -13.72
CA LYS A 135 -12.51 -1.08 -13.10
C LYS A 135 -12.97 0.18 -12.37
N THR A 136 -12.07 0.84 -11.65
CA THR A 136 -12.37 2.06 -10.90
C THR A 136 -12.65 3.26 -11.80
N LEU A 137 -11.90 3.41 -12.90
CA LEU A 137 -12.08 4.49 -13.86
C LEU A 137 -13.29 4.25 -14.79
N GLY A 138 -13.67 3.00 -15.03
CA GLY A 138 -14.79 2.66 -15.90
C GLY A 138 -14.58 3.21 -17.31
N ILE A 139 -15.54 3.99 -17.81
CA ILE A 139 -15.47 4.62 -19.13
C ILE A 139 -14.27 5.58 -19.27
N TRP A 140 -13.79 6.15 -18.17
CA TRP A 140 -12.68 7.10 -18.22
C TRP A 140 -11.33 6.45 -18.55
N TRP A 141 -11.21 5.13 -18.41
CA TRP A 141 -9.98 4.39 -18.73
C TRP A 141 -9.50 4.65 -20.17
N GLN A 142 -10.41 4.76 -21.14
CA GLN A 142 -10.07 4.95 -22.54
C GLN A 142 -9.41 6.32 -22.83
N TRP A 143 -9.58 7.28 -21.93
CA TRP A 143 -9.03 8.63 -22.04
C TRP A 143 -7.68 8.78 -21.33
N LEU A 144 -7.23 7.73 -20.64
CA LEU A 144 -6.00 7.76 -19.89
C LEU A 144 -4.81 7.72 -20.87
N PRO A 145 -3.88 8.70 -20.83
CA PRO A 145 -2.75 8.71 -21.75
C PRO A 145 -1.83 7.52 -21.48
N GLN A 146 -1.09 7.12 -22.51
CA GLN A 146 -0.09 6.06 -22.38
C GLN A 146 0.94 6.43 -21.31
N GLY A 147 1.26 5.48 -20.43
CA GLY A 147 2.20 5.67 -19.32
C GLY A 147 1.62 6.40 -18.10
N ALA A 148 0.35 6.80 -18.07
CA ALA A 148 -0.21 7.58 -16.94
C ALA A 148 -0.27 6.82 -15.60
N ILE A 149 -0.22 5.50 -15.62
CA ILE A 149 -0.18 4.67 -14.40
C ILE A 149 1.25 4.36 -13.95
N GLU A 150 2.25 4.75 -14.75
CA GLU A 150 3.67 4.57 -14.50
C GLU A 150 4.29 5.87 -13.99
N HIS A 151 5.38 5.75 -13.24
CA HIS A 151 6.19 6.90 -12.85
C HIS A 151 7.62 6.44 -12.56
N ASN A 152 8.59 7.36 -12.70
CA ASN A 152 9.95 7.11 -12.26
C ASN A 152 10.05 7.30 -10.73
N HIS A 153 10.06 6.18 -10.00
CA HIS A 153 10.16 6.17 -8.54
C HIS A 153 11.54 6.60 -8.01
N ASN A 154 12.56 6.68 -8.86
CA ASN A 154 13.92 7.14 -8.54
C ASN A 154 14.23 8.55 -9.09
N ALA A 155 13.23 9.28 -9.57
CA ALA A 155 13.42 10.58 -10.24
C ALA A 155 14.23 11.59 -9.39
N TYR A 156 14.04 11.57 -8.07
CA TYR A 156 14.69 12.51 -7.16
C TYR A 156 16.14 12.14 -6.89
N LEU A 157 16.47 10.85 -6.81
CA LEU A 157 17.86 10.41 -6.74
C LEU A 157 18.64 10.85 -7.99
N HIS A 158 18.06 10.67 -9.18
CA HIS A 158 18.69 11.11 -10.43
C HIS A 158 18.91 12.63 -10.47
N LYS A 159 17.90 13.42 -10.07
CA LYS A 159 18.01 14.87 -9.94
C LYS A 159 19.12 15.30 -8.97
N SER A 160 19.23 14.63 -7.81
CA SER A 160 20.25 14.96 -6.81
C SER A 160 21.67 14.67 -7.30
N THR A 161 21.85 13.58 -8.04
CA THR A 161 23.14 13.17 -8.63
C THR A 161 23.59 14.15 -9.71
N GLN A 162 22.66 14.61 -10.55
CA GLN A 162 22.95 15.62 -11.60
C GLN A 162 23.40 16.96 -11.01
N LYS A 163 22.78 17.42 -9.91
CA LYS A 163 23.21 18.65 -9.22
C LYS A 163 24.63 18.56 -8.66
N GLN A 164 25.01 17.41 -8.11
CA GLN A 164 26.36 17.19 -7.56
C GLN A 164 27.44 17.17 -8.64
N GLN A 165 27.12 16.74 -9.87
CA GLN A 165 28.07 16.74 -10.99
C GLN A 165 28.27 18.12 -11.63
N GLN A 166 27.40 19.08 -11.31
CA GLN A 166 27.43 20.45 -11.85
C GLN A 166 27.99 21.49 -10.85
N SER A 167 28.34 21.05 -9.62
CA SER A 167 28.92 21.89 -8.55
C SER A 167 30.39 21.52 -8.34
#